data_AF-A0A180F0P4-F1
#
_entry.id   AF-A0A180F0P4-F1
#
_cell.length_a   1.000
_cell.length_b   1.000
_cell.length_c   1.000
_cell.angle_alpha   90.00
_cell.angle_beta   90.00
_cell.angle_gamma   90.00
#
_symmetry.space_group_name_H-M   'P 1'
#
loop_
_entity.id
_entity.type
_entity.pdbx_description
1 polymer ?
#
loop_
_entity_poly.entity_id
_entity_poly.type
_entity_poly.pdbx_seq_one_letter_code
_entity_poly.pdbx_strand_id
1 'polypeptide(L)'
;MVRPVQSFKEDYHDAKAYHRRALQYRDAQQPASLVFNVASVSLERYLVALCELHGVEPMSHNFINLAQEVCRLVEIPHELSRDIRSLDHIFGICFLDEYHHGTPEVADMEKVVRLCDEVQGLFDNQP
;
A
#
# COMPACT_ATOMS: atom_id res chain seq x y z
N MET A 1 10.43 -14.25 14.38
CA MET A 1 11.84 -13.85 14.14
C MET A 1 11.81 -12.33 14.08
N VAL A 2 12.67 -11.60 14.80
CA VAL A 2 12.65 -10.13 14.76
C VAL A 2 13.53 -9.69 13.58
N ARG A 3 12.94 -9.09 12.55
CA ARG A 3 13.74 -8.44 11.49
C ARG A 3 14.46 -7.22 12.08
N PRO A 4 15.73 -6.98 11.72
CA PRO A 4 16.48 -5.83 12.21
C PRO A 4 15.86 -4.51 11.70
N VAL A 5 16.04 -3.43 12.46
CA VAL A 5 15.65 -2.03 12.12
C VAL A 5 16.09 -1.57 10.71
N GLN A 6 17.07 -2.26 10.15
CA GLN A 6 17.54 -2.07 8.78
C GLN A 6 16.44 -2.35 7.73
N SER A 7 15.56 -3.31 7.98
CA SER A 7 14.46 -3.68 7.06
C SER A 7 13.45 -2.55 6.89
N PHE A 8 13.03 -1.90 7.99
CA PHE A 8 12.10 -0.76 7.92
C PHE A 8 12.63 0.34 6.99
N LYS A 9 13.91 0.70 7.13
CA LYS A 9 14.51 1.78 6.34
C LYS A 9 14.58 1.43 4.85
N GLU A 10 14.85 0.17 4.54
CA GLU A 10 14.91 -0.35 3.17
C GLU A 10 13.51 -0.33 2.56
N ASP A 11 12.51 -0.92 3.22
CA ASP A 11 11.13 -0.95 2.74
C ASP A 11 10.52 0.46 2.63
N TYR A 12 10.79 1.35 3.58
CA TYR A 12 10.34 2.75 3.52
C TYR A 12 11.03 3.53 2.39
N HIS A 13 12.32 3.28 2.14
CA HIS A 13 13.03 3.90 1.02
C HIS A 13 12.47 3.43 -0.33
N ASP A 14 12.25 2.12 -0.47
CA ASP A 14 11.68 1.53 -1.67
C ASP A 14 10.25 2.01 -1.92
N ALA A 15 9.43 2.09 -0.86
CA ALA A 15 8.09 2.67 -0.93
C ALA A 15 8.15 4.09 -1.51
N LYS A 16 9.00 4.98 -0.97
CA LYS A 16 9.15 6.34 -1.51
C LYS A 16 9.63 6.37 -2.97
N ALA A 17 10.53 5.46 -3.35
CA ALA A 17 11.02 5.39 -4.73
C ALA A 17 9.92 4.96 -5.70
N TYR A 18 9.13 3.94 -5.35
CA TYR A 18 7.97 3.51 -6.15
C TYR A 18 6.88 4.58 -6.16
N HIS A 19 6.59 5.24 -5.03
CA HIS A 19 5.60 6.32 -4.96
C HIS A 19 5.96 7.44 -5.95
N ARG A 20 7.21 7.91 -5.88
CA ARG A 20 7.73 8.95 -6.79
C ARG A 20 7.61 8.50 -8.25
N ARG A 21 7.90 7.24 -8.55
CA ARG A 21 7.79 6.72 -9.91
C ARG A 21 6.34 6.67 -10.39
N ALA A 22 5.40 6.28 -9.54
CA ALA A 22 3.97 6.30 -9.86
C ALA A 22 3.50 7.73 -10.20
N LEU A 23 3.91 8.72 -9.39
CA LEU A 23 3.62 10.13 -9.67
C LEU A 23 4.21 10.59 -11.01
N GLN A 24 5.47 10.24 -11.30
CA GLN A 24 6.09 10.54 -12.60
C GLN A 24 5.32 9.92 -13.77
N TYR A 25 4.84 8.68 -13.64
CA TYR A 25 4.03 8.03 -14.67
C TYR A 25 2.64 8.66 -14.82
N ARG A 26 2.00 9.05 -13.71
CA ARG A 26 0.74 9.79 -13.73
C ARG A 26 0.89 11.12 -14.46
N ASP A 27 1.91 11.89 -14.10
CA ASP A 27 2.16 13.22 -14.67
C ASP A 27 2.55 13.13 -16.16
N ALA A 28 3.17 12.01 -16.57
CA ALA A 28 3.46 11.68 -17.97
C ALA A 28 2.28 11.03 -18.72
N GLN A 29 1.08 11.01 -18.12
CA GLN A 29 -0.15 10.44 -18.70
C GLN A 29 0.00 8.99 -19.20
N GLN A 30 0.79 8.19 -18.49
CA GLN A 30 0.91 6.76 -18.76
C GLN A 30 -0.41 6.03 -18.47
N PRO A 31 -0.60 4.80 -19.00
CA PRO A 31 -1.82 4.02 -18.75
C PRO A 31 -2.13 3.89 -17.26
N ALA A 32 -3.41 4.05 -16.89
CA ALA A 32 -3.87 3.99 -15.49
C ALA A 32 -3.45 2.69 -14.79
N SER A 33 -3.48 1.56 -15.51
CA SER A 33 -3.02 0.26 -15.00
C SER A 33 -1.54 0.24 -14.61
N LEU A 34 -0.67 0.92 -15.36
CA LEU A 34 0.76 1.01 -15.03
C LEU A 34 0.97 1.82 -13.75
N VAL A 35 0.31 2.98 -13.65
CA VAL A 35 0.39 3.84 -12.48
C VAL A 35 -0.17 3.13 -11.25
N PHE A 36 -1.35 2.51 -11.39
CA PHE A 36 -2.00 1.70 -10.35
C PHE A 36 -1.08 0.59 -9.82
N ASN A 37 -0.46 -0.19 -10.72
CA ASN A 37 0.43 -1.28 -10.33
C ASN A 37 1.64 -0.78 -9.54
N VAL A 38 2.31 0.29 -10.01
CA VAL A 38 3.49 0.85 -9.34
C VAL A 38 3.12 1.49 -8.00
N ALA A 39 1.99 2.21 -7.95
CA ALA A 39 1.48 2.78 -6.71
C ALA A 39 1.08 1.68 -5.70
N SER A 40 0.56 0.55 -6.15
CA SER A 40 0.18 -0.55 -5.27
C SER A 40 1.40 -1.23 -4.63
N VAL A 41 2.49 -1.41 -5.39
CA VAL A 41 3.78 -1.86 -4.84
C VAL A 41 4.31 -0.86 -3.81
N SER A 42 4.19 0.43 -4.09
CA SER A 42 4.55 1.47 -3.11
C SER A 42 3.73 1.36 -1.83
N LEU A 43 2.42 1.20 -1.93
CA LEU A 43 1.51 1.10 -0.80
C LEU A 43 1.80 -0.15 0.05
N GLU A 44 2.01 -1.30 -0.59
CA GLU A 44 2.42 -2.53 0.09
C GLU A 44 3.69 -2.30 0.92
N ARG A 45 4.71 -1.68 0.31
CA ARG A 45 5.99 -1.41 0.99
C ARG A 45 5.83 -0.42 2.14
N TYR A 46 4.98 0.59 2.01
CA TYR A 46 4.66 1.46 3.15
C TYR A 46 4.00 0.70 4.30
N LEU A 47 3.05 -0.18 4.03
CA LEU A 47 2.38 -0.94 5.08
C LEU A 47 3.33 -1.95 5.75
N VAL A 48 4.21 -2.61 4.98
CA VAL A 48 5.27 -3.46 5.51
C VAL A 48 6.22 -2.65 6.38
N ALA A 49 6.68 -1.48 5.91
CA ALA A 49 7.54 -0.59 6.67
C ALA A 49 6.89 -0.11 7.98
N LEU A 50 5.57 0.16 8.00
CA LEU A 50 4.84 0.45 9.24
C LEU A 50 4.90 -0.74 10.20
N CYS A 51 4.59 -1.96 9.73
CA CYS A 51 4.69 -3.14 10.58
C CYS A 51 6.10 -3.32 11.16
N GLU A 52 7.13 -3.20 10.33
CA GLU A 52 8.53 -3.35 10.73
C GLU A 52 9.02 -2.26 11.69
N LEU A 53 8.53 -1.01 11.53
CA LEU A 53 8.81 0.08 12.46
C LEU A 53 8.36 -0.26 13.89
N HIS A 54 7.28 -1.02 14.03
CA HIS A 54 6.75 -1.52 15.31
C HIS A 54 7.26 -2.92 15.67
N GLY A 55 8.27 -3.45 14.96
CA GLY A 55 8.89 -4.74 15.23
C GLY A 55 8.05 -5.95 14.83
N VAL A 56 7.04 -5.77 13.99
CA VAL A 56 6.18 -6.83 13.47
C VAL A 56 6.56 -7.16 12.02
N GLU A 57 6.87 -8.43 11.76
CA GLU A 57 7.03 -8.94 10.40
C GLU A 57 5.65 -9.42 9.90
N PRO A 58 5.06 -8.78 8.87
CA PRO A 58 3.77 -9.21 8.34
C PRO A 58 3.90 -10.56 7.63
N MET A 59 3.05 -11.51 8.00
CA MET A 59 3.07 -12.88 7.44
C MET A 59 2.39 -12.98 6.06
N SER A 60 1.72 -11.90 5.63
CA SER A 60 0.98 -11.82 4.37
C SER A 60 1.06 -10.40 3.82
N HIS A 61 1.21 -10.30 2.51
CA HIS A 61 1.39 -9.04 1.79
C HIS A 61 0.14 -8.59 1.03
N ASN A 62 -1.02 -9.23 1.27
CA ASN A 62 -2.27 -8.68 0.75
C ASN A 62 -2.73 -7.47 1.58
N PHE A 63 -3.52 -6.59 0.97
CA PHE A 63 -3.90 -5.33 1.59
C PHE A 63 -4.84 -5.53 2.77
N ILE A 64 -5.68 -6.58 2.76
CA ILE A 64 -6.55 -6.88 3.89
C ILE A 64 -5.74 -7.18 5.16
N ASN A 65 -4.78 -8.10 5.07
CA ASN A 65 -3.98 -8.53 6.20
C ASN A 65 -3.02 -7.43 6.64
N LEU A 66 -2.37 -6.74 5.68
CA LEU A 66 -1.49 -5.61 5.99
C LEU A 66 -2.25 -4.49 6.71
N ALA A 67 -3.42 -4.09 6.22
CA ALA A 67 -4.23 -3.08 6.89
C ALA A 67 -4.69 -3.52 8.28
N GLN A 68 -5.01 -4.80 8.47
CA GLN A 68 -5.37 -5.34 9.78
C GLN A 68 -4.22 -5.27 10.77
N GLU A 69 -3.00 -5.64 10.36
CA GLU A 69 -1.83 -5.54 11.22
C GLU A 69 -1.51 -4.08 11.55
N VAL A 70 -1.50 -3.19 10.55
CA VAL A 70 -1.27 -1.75 10.75
C VAL A 70 -2.30 -1.16 11.74
N CYS A 71 -3.58 -1.50 11.63
CA CYS A 71 -4.61 -1.04 12.58
C CYS A 71 -4.37 -1.47 14.05
N ARG A 72 -3.62 -2.56 14.28
CA ARG A 72 -3.27 -3.00 15.65
C ARG A 72 -2.08 -2.26 16.20
N LEU A 73 -1.24 -1.68 15.34
CA LEU A 73 0.04 -1.07 15.68
C LEU A 73 -0.03 0.45 15.76
N VAL A 74 -0.82 1.06 14.87
CA VAL A 74 -1.01 2.51 14.79
C VAL A 74 -2.49 2.87 14.67
N GLU A 75 -2.85 4.02 15.21
CA GLU A 75 -4.18 4.60 15.00
C GLU A 75 -4.25 5.17 13.58
N ILE A 76 -5.15 4.62 12.76
CA ILE A 76 -5.42 5.11 11.40
C ILE A 76 -6.91 5.40 11.23
N PRO A 77 -7.29 6.39 10.40
CA PRO A 77 -8.69 6.65 10.09
C PRO A 77 -9.39 5.39 9.55
N HIS A 78 -10.62 5.14 10.01
CA HIS A 78 -11.40 3.99 9.57
C HIS A 78 -11.59 3.96 8.05
N GLU A 79 -11.76 5.13 7.43
CA GLU A 79 -11.88 5.26 5.96
C GLU A 79 -10.61 4.83 5.23
N LEU A 80 -9.43 5.21 5.73
CA LEU A 80 -8.14 4.80 5.18
C LEU A 80 -7.99 3.27 5.23
N SER A 81 -8.26 2.66 6.40
CA SER A 81 -8.24 1.20 6.53
C SER A 81 -9.21 0.51 5.57
N ARG A 82 -10.45 1.00 5.46
CA ARG A 82 -11.46 0.44 4.56
C ARG A 82 -11.00 0.51 3.11
N ASP A 83 -10.48 1.64 2.69
CA ASP A 83 -10.07 1.88 1.31
C ASP A 83 -8.85 1.03 0.93
N ILE A 84 -7.87 0.86 1.82
CA ILE A 84 -6.74 -0.07 1.62
C ILE A 84 -7.25 -1.50 1.44
N ARG A 85 -8.09 -1.99 2.36
CA ARG A 85 -8.64 -3.36 2.30
C ARG A 85 -9.41 -3.62 1.02
N SER A 86 -10.07 -2.62 0.47
CA SER A 86 -10.84 -2.77 -0.75
C SER A 86 -10.00 -3.05 -2.00
N LEU A 87 -8.67 -2.80 -1.96
CA LEU A 87 -7.78 -3.06 -3.09
C LEU A 87 -7.65 -4.56 -3.41
N ASP A 88 -7.76 -5.45 -2.42
CA ASP A 88 -7.71 -6.90 -2.66
C ASP A 88 -8.83 -7.38 -3.60
N HIS A 89 -9.97 -6.70 -3.60
CA HIS A 89 -11.05 -6.97 -4.55
C HIS A 89 -10.69 -6.55 -5.98
N ILE A 90 -9.92 -5.47 -6.15
CA ILE A 90 -9.46 -5.00 -7.47
C ILE A 90 -8.40 -5.97 -8.02
N PHE A 91 -7.53 -6.49 -7.17
CA PHE A 91 -6.50 -7.46 -7.55
C PHE A 91 -7.04 -8.88 -7.79
N GLY A 92 -8.28 -9.18 -7.40
CA GLY A 92 -8.88 -10.51 -7.56
C GLY A 92 -8.16 -11.60 -6.75
N ILE A 93 -7.43 -11.23 -5.70
CA ILE A 93 -6.60 -12.14 -4.87
C ILE A 93 -7.40 -12.87 -3.80
N CYS A 94 -8.68 -12.54 -3.65
CA CYS A 94 -9.64 -13.30 -2.86
C CYS A 94 -10.88 -13.54 -3.73
N PHE A 95 -11.48 -14.72 -3.58
CA PHE A 95 -12.67 -15.25 -4.27
C PHE A 95 -12.37 -16.08 -5.53
N LEU A 96 -12.28 -17.40 -5.32
CA LEU A 96 -12.25 -18.45 -6.36
C LEU A 96 -13.55 -18.54 -7.19
N ASP A 97 -14.61 -17.84 -6.78
CA ASP A 97 -15.94 -17.98 -7.40
C ASP A 97 -16.30 -16.85 -8.38
N GLU A 98 -15.67 -15.67 -8.29
CA GLU A 98 -15.90 -14.53 -9.21
C GLU A 98 -14.58 -13.80 -9.52
N TYR A 99 -13.72 -14.45 -10.29
CA TYR A 99 -12.48 -13.87 -10.80
C TYR A 99 -12.77 -12.76 -11.83
N HIS A 100 -12.81 -11.51 -11.37
CA HIS A 100 -12.91 -10.33 -12.21
C HIS A 100 -11.55 -9.64 -12.35
N HIS A 101 -10.86 -9.84 -13.48
CA HIS A 101 -9.77 -8.96 -13.90
C HIS A 101 -10.34 -7.74 -14.61
N GLY A 102 -10.83 -6.78 -13.83
CA GLY A 102 -11.02 -5.42 -14.34
C GLY A 102 -9.66 -4.81 -14.67
N THR A 103 -9.53 -4.13 -15.81
CA THR A 103 -8.39 -3.23 -16.01
C THR A 103 -8.60 -2.05 -15.05
N PRO A 104 -7.64 -1.72 -14.15
CA PRO A 104 -7.80 -0.61 -13.23
C PRO A 104 -8.18 0.67 -13.97
N GLU A 105 -9.26 1.31 -13.52
CA GLU A 105 -9.72 2.56 -14.09
C GLU A 105 -8.91 3.74 -13.54
N VAL A 106 -9.10 4.92 -14.12
CA VAL A 106 -8.47 6.17 -13.63
C VAL A 106 -8.84 6.40 -12.16
N ALA A 107 -10.07 6.07 -11.74
CA ALA A 107 -10.49 6.20 -10.36
C ALA A 107 -9.71 5.27 -9.40
N ASP A 108 -9.41 4.04 -9.83
CA ASP A 108 -8.61 3.09 -9.03
C ASP A 108 -7.16 3.58 -8.90
N MET A 109 -6.60 4.09 -9.99
CA MET A 109 -5.28 4.71 -10.01
C MET A 109 -5.20 5.89 -9.03
N GLU A 110 -6.09 6.88 -9.16
CA GLU A 110 -6.11 8.05 -8.28
C GLU A 110 -6.30 7.65 -6.82
N LYS A 111 -7.13 6.64 -6.56
CA LYS A 111 -7.32 6.09 -5.22
C LYS A 111 -6.01 5.55 -4.64
N VAL A 112 -5.28 4.68 -5.34
CA VAL A 112 -4.05 4.10 -4.79
C VAL A 112 -2.95 5.15 -4.59
N VAL A 113 -2.83 6.12 -5.50
CA VAL A 113 -1.88 7.24 -5.32
C VAL A 113 -2.22 8.04 -4.06
N ARG A 114 -3.50 8.39 -3.87
CA ARG A 114 -3.94 9.09 -2.65
C ARG A 114 -3.67 8.27 -1.39
N LEU A 115 -3.92 6.95 -1.42
CA LEU A 115 -3.60 6.07 -0.29
C LEU A 115 -2.10 6.04 0.03
N CYS A 116 -1.23 6.14 -0.98
CA CYS A 116 0.21 6.26 -0.74
C CYS A 116 0.55 7.57 -0.01
N ASP A 117 -0.05 8.69 -0.40
CA ASP A 117 0.13 9.98 0.30
C ASP A 117 -0.35 9.90 1.77
N GLU A 118 -1.55 9.35 1.98
CA GLU A 118 -2.15 9.21 3.31
C GLU A 118 -1.31 8.30 4.24
N VAL A 119 -0.86 7.14 3.74
CA VAL A 119 -0.04 6.20 4.54
C VAL A 119 1.36 6.77 4.76
N GLN A 120 1.95 7.45 3.78
CA GLN A 120 3.24 8.12 3.97
C GLN A 120 3.17 9.15 5.10
N GLY A 121 2.07 9.90 5.20
CA GLY A 121 1.83 10.87 6.27
C GLY A 121 1.71 10.25 7.67
N LEU A 122 1.46 8.94 7.79
CA LEU A 122 1.44 8.26 9.09
C LEU A 122 2.83 8.19 9.72
N PHE A 123 3.89 8.10 8.92
CA PHE A 123 5.28 8.04 9.41
C PHE A 123 5.73 9.37 10.02
N ASP A 124 5.23 10.51 9.51
CA ASP A 124 5.56 11.84 10.02
C ASP A 124 4.89 12.14 11.37
N ASN A 125 3.86 11.35 11.74
CA ASN A 125 3.09 11.48 12.97
C ASN A 125 3.45 10.43 14.04
N GLN A 126 4.49 9.63 13.83
CA GLN A 126 4.99 8.69 14.84
C GLN A 126 5.98 9.39 15.81
N PRO A 127 5.94 9.08 17.12
CA PRO A 127 6.82 9.67 18.13
C PRO A 127 8.29 9.24 18.02
#